data_AF-T1AD07-F1
#
_entry.id   AF-T1AD07-F1
#
_cell.length_a   1.000
_cell.length_b   1.000
_cell.length_c   1.000
_cell.angle_alpha   90.00
_cell.angle_beta   90.00
_cell.angle_gamma   90.00
#
_symmetry.space_group_name_H-M   'P 1'
#
loop_
_entity.id
_entity.type
_entity.pdbx_description
1 polymer ?
#
loop_
_entity_poly.entity_id
_entity_poly.type
_entity_poly.pdbx_seq_one_letter_code
_entity_poly.pdbx_strand_id
1 'polypeptide(L)'
;RERDRVMAMVAARILAPHTKLATTRWWHTTTLAEDFGVTDADEQDCYAAMDWLLARQDRIQKKLATRHLEEGGLVLYDLSS
;
A
#
# COMPACT_ATOMS: atom_id res chain seq x y z
N ARG A 1 2.25 -10.94 6.26
CA ARG A 1 0.93 -11.03 5.63
C ARG A 1 0.32 -9.65 5.37
N GLU A 2 0.07 -8.81 6.38
CA GLU A 2 -0.51 -7.46 6.19
C GLU A 2 0.41 -6.54 5.39
N ARG A 3 1.72 -6.60 5.66
CA ARG A 3 2.72 -5.91 4.84
C ARG A 3 2.58 -6.28 3.36
N ASP A 4 2.47 -7.57 3.06
CA ASP A 4 2.45 -8.08 1.69
C ASP A 4 1.17 -7.66 0.97
N ARG A 5 0.03 -7.65 1.69
CA ARG A 5 -1.24 -7.07 1.22
C ARG A 5 -1.12 -5.58 0.93
N VAL A 6 -0.51 -4.81 1.82
CA VAL A 6 -0.26 -3.37 1.59
C VAL A 6 0.60 -3.16 0.34
N MET A 7 1.68 -3.94 0.18
CA MET A 7 2.56 -3.82 -0.99
C MET A 7 1.84 -4.17 -2.29
N ALA A 8 1.02 -5.23 -2.27
CA ALA A 8 0.17 -5.59 -3.41
C ALA A 8 -0.84 -4.48 -3.75
N MET A 9 -1.46 -3.84 -2.74
CA MET A 9 -2.38 -2.72 -2.94
C MET A 9 -1.69 -1.50 -3.56
N VAL A 10 -0.47 -1.18 -3.09
CA VAL A 10 0.33 -0.08 -3.66
C VAL A 10 0.69 -0.37 -5.12
N ALA A 11 1.19 -1.57 -5.41
CA ALA A 11 1.52 -1.98 -6.78
C ALA A 11 0.28 -1.95 -7.70
N ALA A 12 -0.86 -2.48 -7.23
CA ALA A 12 -2.12 -2.44 -7.95
C ALA A 12 -2.58 -1.00 -8.22
N ARG A 13 -2.48 -0.09 -7.25
CA ARG A 13 -2.87 1.32 -7.43
C ARG A 13 -2.03 2.05 -8.49
N ILE A 14 -0.78 1.66 -8.66
CA ILE A 14 0.15 2.18 -9.67
C ILE A 14 -0.20 1.62 -11.06
N LEU A 15 -0.46 0.32 -11.15
CA LEU A 15 -0.67 -0.38 -12.43
C LEU A 15 -2.11 -0.24 -12.98
N ALA A 16 -3.11 -0.41 -12.11
CA ALA A 16 -4.52 -0.44 -12.46
C ALA A 16 -5.38 0.05 -11.26
N PRO A 17 -5.60 1.36 -11.14
CA PRO A 17 -6.28 1.94 -9.98
C PRO A 17 -7.76 1.57 -9.93
N HIS A 18 -8.18 0.92 -8.84
CA HIS A 18 -9.53 0.43 -8.61
C HIS A 18 -10.00 0.64 -7.16
N THR A 19 -11.29 0.45 -6.89
CA THR A 19 -11.82 0.30 -5.52
C THR A 19 -11.28 -0.99 -4.89
N LYS A 20 -11.33 -1.16 -3.57
CA LYS A 20 -10.77 -2.35 -2.89
C LYS A 20 -11.39 -3.65 -3.43
N LEU A 21 -12.72 -3.71 -3.52
CA LEU A 21 -13.42 -4.84 -4.14
C LEU A 21 -13.03 -5.10 -5.59
N ALA A 22 -12.86 -4.05 -6.40
CA ALA A 22 -12.47 -4.22 -7.79
C ALA A 22 -10.99 -4.62 -7.93
N THR A 23 -10.12 -4.16 -7.03
CA THR A 23 -8.71 -4.57 -6.93
C THR A 23 -8.59 -6.07 -6.66
N THR A 24 -9.34 -6.61 -5.69
CA THR A 24 -9.26 -8.04 -5.35
C THR A 24 -9.81 -8.92 -6.47
N ARG A 25 -10.84 -8.47 -7.18
CA ARG A 25 -11.31 -9.14 -8.42
C ARG A 25 -10.26 -9.10 -9.52
N TRP A 26 -9.63 -7.95 -9.74
CA TRP A 26 -8.60 -7.77 -10.75
C TRP A 26 -7.36 -8.63 -10.46
N TRP A 27 -6.98 -8.79 -9.19
CA TRP A 27 -5.90 -9.68 -8.78
C TRP A 27 -6.03 -11.10 -9.30
N HIS A 28 -7.25 -11.66 -9.40
CA HIS A 28 -7.48 -12.99 -9.98
C HIS A 28 -7.27 -13.07 -11.50
N THR A 29 -6.99 -11.95 -12.16
CA THR A 29 -6.72 -11.87 -13.61
C THR A 29 -5.26 -11.57 -13.93
N THR A 30 -4.40 -11.48 -12.92
CA THR A 30 -2.96 -11.12 -13.07
C THR A 30 -2.09 -11.98 -12.16
N THR A 31 -0.78 -12.02 -12.39
CA THR A 31 0.17 -12.70 -11.49
C THR A 31 0.51 -11.88 -10.24
N LEU A 32 0.08 -10.60 -10.16
CA LEU A 32 0.50 -9.69 -9.10
C LEU A 32 0.17 -10.22 -7.70
N ALA A 33 -1.01 -10.81 -7.52
CA ALA A 33 -1.38 -11.37 -6.22
C ALA A 33 -0.58 -12.61 -5.85
N GLU A 34 -0.16 -13.40 -6.84
CA GLU A 34 0.75 -14.54 -6.63
C GLU A 34 2.15 -14.07 -6.23
N ASP A 35 2.67 -13.05 -6.92
CA ASP A 35 3.99 -12.45 -6.64
C ASP A 35 4.10 -11.92 -5.19
N PHE A 36 2.98 -11.45 -4.61
CA PHE A 36 2.90 -11.01 -3.22
C PHE A 36 2.37 -12.06 -2.24
N GLY A 37 1.95 -13.24 -2.71
CA GLY A 37 1.38 -14.29 -1.85
C GLY A 37 0.04 -13.90 -1.19
N VAL A 38 -0.81 -13.18 -1.93
CA VAL A 38 -2.11 -12.63 -1.46
C VAL A 38 -3.29 -13.03 -2.36
N THR A 39 -3.16 -14.14 -3.09
CA THR A 39 -4.20 -14.64 -4.01
C THR A 39 -5.53 -14.93 -3.32
N ASP A 40 -5.54 -15.14 -2.01
CA ASP A 40 -6.72 -15.41 -1.20
C ASP A 40 -7.29 -14.18 -0.49
N ALA A 41 -6.71 -12.99 -0.72
CA ALA A 41 -7.16 -11.76 -0.09
C ALA A 41 -8.46 -11.24 -0.70
N ASP A 42 -9.42 -10.92 0.17
CA ASP A 42 -10.67 -10.28 -0.21
C ASP A 42 -10.68 -8.77 0.14
N GLU A 43 -11.83 -8.13 -0.06
CA GLU A 43 -12.00 -6.71 0.25
C GLU A 43 -11.80 -6.41 1.74
N GLN A 44 -12.26 -7.30 2.63
CA GLN A 44 -12.16 -7.10 4.06
C GLN A 44 -10.71 -7.19 4.54
N ASP A 45 -9.93 -8.10 3.95
CA ASP A 45 -8.49 -8.19 4.15
C ASP A 45 -7.77 -6.91 3.70
N CYS A 46 -8.22 -6.27 2.62
CA CYS A 46 -7.68 -4.97 2.19
C CYS A 46 -7.94 -3.88 3.23
N TYR A 47 -9.16 -3.81 3.79
CA TYR A 47 -9.48 -2.86 4.85
C TYR A 47 -8.65 -3.12 6.12
N ALA A 48 -8.56 -4.37 6.56
CA ALA A 48 -7.76 -4.74 7.72
C ALA A 48 -6.27 -4.41 7.53
N ALA A 49 -5.74 -4.59 6.32
CA ALA A 49 -4.37 -4.21 5.97
C ALA A 49 -4.17 -2.68 6.03
N MET A 50 -5.17 -1.88 5.63
CA MET A 50 -5.14 -0.42 5.76
C MET A 50 -5.13 0.03 7.22
N ASP A 51 -5.97 -0.56 8.08
CA ASP A 51 -5.98 -0.26 9.52
C ASP A 51 -4.64 -0.62 10.17
N TRP A 52 -4.09 -1.78 9.80
CA TRP A 52 -2.77 -2.23 10.24
C TRP A 52 -1.66 -1.27 9.83
N LEU A 53 -1.73 -0.71 8.61
CA LEU A 53 -0.78 0.27 8.10
C LEU A 53 -0.91 1.60 8.83
N LEU A 54 -2.14 2.09 9.03
CA LEU A 54 -2.44 3.35 9.70
C LEU A 54 -1.88 3.35 11.13
N ALA A 55 -2.10 2.27 11.89
CA ALA A 55 -1.55 2.11 13.23
C ALA A 55 0.00 2.16 13.28
N ARG A 56 0.68 1.99 12.15
CA ARG A 56 2.15 1.98 12.01
C ARG A 56 2.68 3.23 11.31
N GLN A 57 1.81 4.15 10.90
CA GLN A 57 2.16 5.33 10.11
C GLN A 57 3.29 6.13 10.76
N ASP A 58 3.11 6.56 12.01
CA ASP A 58 4.10 7.38 12.73
C ASP A 58 5.49 6.74 12.76
N ARG A 59 5.55 5.44 13.03
CA ARG A 59 6.81 4.70 13.09
C ARG A 59 7.49 4.62 11.73
N ILE A 60 6.72 4.35 10.67
CA ILE A 60 7.22 4.25 9.30
C ILE A 60 7.71 5.62 8.84
N GLN A 61 6.91 6.68 9.05
CA GLN A 61 7.25 8.05 8.67
C GLN A 61 8.51 8.53 9.38
N LYS A 62 8.64 8.31 10.69
CA LYS A 62 9.88 8.65 11.44
C LYS A 62 11.10 7.93 10.89
N LYS A 63 10.97 6.64 10.55
CA LYS A 63 12.07 5.86 9.96
C LYS A 63 12.48 6.39 8.59
N LEU A 64 11.51 6.74 7.74
CA LEU A 64 11.79 7.29 6.41
C LEU A 64 12.37 8.71 6.50
N ALA A 65 11.83 9.56 7.36
CA ALA A 65 12.38 10.90 7.60
C ALA A 65 13.82 10.83 8.09
N THR A 66 14.14 9.98 9.07
CA THR A 66 15.53 9.79 9.54
C THR A 66 16.48 9.35 8.42
N ARG A 67 15.98 8.62 7.40
CA ARG A 67 16.80 8.10 6.30
C ARG A 67 16.94 9.09 5.14
N HIS A 68 15.95 9.94 4.91
CA HIS A 68 15.81 10.70 3.66
C HIS A 68 15.66 12.21 3.85
N LEU A 69 15.37 12.68 5.07
CA LEU A 69 15.24 14.11 5.36
C LEU A 69 16.55 14.65 5.93
N GLU A 70 17.07 15.69 5.28
CA GLU A 70 18.26 16.42 5.71
C GLU A 70 18.03 17.92 5.60
N GLU A 71 18.83 18.71 6.31
CA GLU A 71 18.77 20.17 6.24
C GLU A 71 19.07 20.65 4.81
N GLY A 72 18.21 21.53 4.29
CA GLY A 72 18.29 21.98 2.89
C GLY A 72 17.71 21.00 1.85
N GLY A 73 17.19 19.85 2.26
CA GLY A 73 16.57 18.87 1.37
C GLY A 73 15.23 19.31 0.77
N LEU A 74 14.90 18.76 -0.41
CA LEU A 74 13.62 19.00 -1.09
C LEU A 74 12.56 18.00 -0.60
N VAL A 75 11.42 18.51 -0.14
CA VAL A 75 10.24 17.69 0.22
C VAL A 75 9.11 17.97 -0.76
N LEU A 76 8.61 16.92 -1.40
CA LEU A 76 7.42 16.98 -2.24
C LEU A 76 6.23 16.45 -1.44
N TYR A 77 5.15 17.23 -1.37
CA TYR A 77 3.90 16.85 -0.72
C TYR A 77 2.74 17.17 -1.64
N ASP A 78 1.67 16.37 -1.55
CA ASP A 78 0.47 16.57 -2.34
C ASP A 78 -0.40 17.67 -1.71
N LEU A 79 -0.85 18.61 -2.54
CA LEU A 79 -1.74 19.71 -2.18
C LEU A 79 -3.19 19.46 -2.64
N SER A 80 -3.46 18.30 -3.25
CA SER A 80 -4.80 17.95 -3.67
C SER A 80 -5.75 17.78 -2.46
N SER A 81 -6.98 18.28 -2.62
CA SER A 81 -8.05 18.24 -1.62
C SER A 81 -9.10 17.22 -1.98
#